data_AF-A0A1I6HGF4-F1
#
_entry.id   AF-A0A1I6HGF4-F1
#
_cell.length_a   1.000
_cell.length_b   1.000
_cell.length_c   1.000
_cell.angle_alpha   90.00
_cell.angle_beta   90.00
_cell.angle_gamma   90.00
#
_symmetry.space_group_name_H-M   'P 1'
#
loop_
_entity.id
_entity.type
_entity.pdbx_description
1 polymer ?
#
loop_
_entity_poly.entity_id
_entity_poly.type
_entity_poly.pdbx_seq_one_letter_code
_entity_poly.pdbx_strand_id
1 'polypeptide(L)'
;MLTKIPKQFYFFLAAIFILNLIQSNFTQLIFDEAYYWYYSQNMAWGYFDHPPMVALLVKTSSFFFNGELGVRFMSCVLSAVNILLLWLMIDNPKKNDYVKHFFVLVFSMTLLNAYGFFTLPDTPLLFFTSCFLLTYKHFIKKPTAVIAILLGVFMAALMYSKYHAVLVIFFVLLSNLKLVTNKYAWLSVTVALCCYAPHFYWLYDNDLVSIKYHLYERPNGAYSFEKYTLGFFVNLVAVFGLTFPLIYKALFKTKGNDLFNKALIYLTYGVLIFFFISSFNRRVQTQWIIIICIPLVVIAFNYMLQNKQALTWIFRLGLINTVLIIYLRMGLAYQPLLFNFFYESHGNKEWAQAIEKEVGNIPVVFENSYRNAPMYSFYTNGTPTFSLNNFMYRKNQYSINDSEEKVRGKDVAYISKYSNNPTFTYTREDGGLYKGKYISNFQSYRKLECIIEDTPVSLNSDEDILLEVYNPYKESIELKKVKFAVTYMDDYKSPVETLKIIPELVEPNTTLLKQKDTTNFKFQLPKTKLKNIGYFRVVISENDLLYGLNGKPIPIN
;
A
#
# COMPACT_ATOMS: atom_id res chain seq x y z
N MET A 1 -0.93 -37.68 4.69
CA MET A 1 -2.30 -38.18 4.45
C MET A 1 -3.24 -37.01 4.38
N LEU A 2 -3.75 -36.66 3.20
CA LEU A 2 -4.88 -35.75 3.08
C LEU A 2 -6.11 -36.53 3.56
N THR A 3 -6.59 -36.27 4.77
CA THR A 3 -7.91 -36.74 5.20
C THR A 3 -8.92 -36.34 4.14
N LYS A 4 -9.76 -37.28 3.66
CA LYS A 4 -10.78 -37.00 2.64
C LYS A 4 -11.62 -35.80 3.08
N ILE A 5 -11.47 -34.68 2.36
CA ILE A 5 -12.20 -33.45 2.66
C ILE A 5 -13.69 -33.71 2.33
N PRO A 6 -14.64 -33.38 3.22
CA PRO A 6 -16.06 -33.62 2.98
C PRO A 6 -16.56 -32.88 1.71
N LYS A 7 -17.47 -33.49 0.95
CA LYS A 7 -18.09 -32.84 -0.24
C LYS A 7 -18.69 -31.47 0.10
N GLN A 8 -19.27 -31.36 1.30
CA GLN A 8 -19.82 -30.11 1.82
C GLN A 8 -18.80 -28.97 1.89
N PHE A 9 -17.53 -29.28 2.17
CA PHE A 9 -16.48 -28.28 2.22
C PHE A 9 -16.27 -27.63 0.84
N TYR A 10 -16.19 -28.46 -0.20
CA TYR A 10 -16.05 -27.97 -1.57
C TYR A 10 -17.25 -27.15 -2.04
N PHE A 11 -18.46 -27.51 -1.60
CA PHE A 11 -19.66 -26.71 -1.88
C PHE A 11 -19.55 -25.29 -1.30
N PHE A 12 -19.23 -25.13 -0.01
CA PHE A 12 -19.09 -23.81 0.58
C PHE A 12 -17.89 -23.03 0.02
N LEU A 13 -16.80 -23.74 -0.29
CA LEU A 13 -15.64 -23.14 -0.93
C LEU A 13 -15.99 -22.56 -2.30
N ALA A 14 -16.72 -23.33 -3.12
CA ALA A 14 -17.21 -22.88 -4.41
C ALA A 14 -18.18 -21.71 -4.27
N ALA A 15 -19.07 -21.74 -3.28
CA ALA A 15 -20.01 -20.64 -3.02
C ALA A 15 -19.28 -19.33 -2.69
N ILE A 16 -18.27 -19.34 -1.81
CA ILE A 16 -17.47 -18.14 -1.50
C ILE A 16 -16.67 -17.69 -2.73
N PHE A 17 -16.08 -18.61 -3.48
CA PHE A 17 -15.33 -18.29 -4.68
C PHE A 17 -16.22 -17.59 -5.72
N ILE A 18 -17.40 -18.14 -6.00
CA ILE A 18 -18.39 -17.55 -6.92
C ILE A 18 -18.85 -16.19 -6.40
N LEU A 19 -19.16 -16.06 -5.11
CA LEU A 19 -19.54 -14.77 -4.52
C LEU A 19 -18.44 -13.71 -4.69
N ASN A 20 -17.17 -14.09 -4.53
CA ASN A 20 -16.04 -13.19 -4.75
C ASN A 20 -15.87 -12.81 -6.22
N LEU A 21 -16.10 -13.72 -7.16
CA LEU A 21 -16.11 -13.40 -8.60
C LEU A 21 -17.23 -12.40 -8.94
N ILE A 22 -18.44 -12.65 -8.43
CA ILE A 22 -19.59 -11.74 -8.62
C ILE A 22 -19.23 -10.36 -8.07
N GLN A 23 -18.79 -10.26 -6.81
CA GLN A 23 -18.40 -8.98 -6.22
C GLN A 23 -17.31 -8.28 -7.04
N SER A 24 -16.28 -9.01 -7.47
CA SER A 24 -15.15 -8.46 -8.21
C SER A 24 -15.58 -7.84 -9.54
N ASN A 25 -16.60 -8.40 -10.18
CA ASN A 25 -17.13 -7.93 -11.45
C ASN A 25 -18.07 -6.72 -11.30
N PHE A 26 -18.86 -6.65 -10.21
CA PHE A 26 -19.88 -5.61 -10.03
C PHE A 26 -19.44 -4.42 -9.17
N THR A 27 -18.23 -4.44 -8.62
CA THR A 27 -17.67 -3.33 -7.83
C THR A 27 -16.71 -2.54 -8.69
N GLN A 28 -16.80 -1.20 -8.79
CA GLN A 28 -15.76 -0.43 -9.49
C GLN A 28 -14.44 -0.47 -8.71
N LEU A 29 -13.31 -0.13 -9.34
CA LEU A 29 -12.01 -0.12 -8.67
C LEU A 29 -11.98 0.88 -7.51
N ILE A 30 -11.26 0.52 -6.45
CA ILE A 30 -10.86 1.48 -5.43
C ILE A 30 -9.54 2.15 -5.83
N PHE A 31 -9.18 3.28 -5.21
CA PHE A 31 -8.02 4.07 -5.61
C PHE A 31 -6.70 3.26 -5.60
N ASP A 32 -6.52 2.44 -4.57
CA ASP A 32 -5.32 1.61 -4.43
C ASP A 32 -5.24 0.55 -5.54
N GLU A 33 -6.37 -0.07 -5.93
CA GLU A 33 -6.38 -1.06 -7.01
C GLU A 33 -6.06 -0.46 -8.37
N ALA A 34 -6.58 0.74 -8.67
CA ALA A 34 -6.21 1.46 -9.88
C ALA A 34 -4.70 1.73 -9.91
N TYR A 35 -4.13 2.14 -8.77
CA TYR A 35 -2.71 2.40 -8.65
C TYR A 35 -1.85 1.12 -8.80
N TYR A 36 -2.28 -0.02 -8.28
CA TYR A 36 -1.59 -1.31 -8.51
C TYR A 36 -1.83 -1.89 -9.90
N TRP A 37 -2.96 -1.59 -10.54
CA TRP A 37 -3.14 -1.84 -11.96
C TRP A 37 -2.13 -1.05 -12.78
N TYR A 38 -1.87 0.21 -12.43
CA TYR A 38 -0.85 1.02 -13.09
C TYR A 38 0.56 0.43 -12.91
N TYR A 39 0.87 -0.14 -11.74
CA TYR A 39 2.14 -0.89 -11.51
C TYR A 39 2.27 -2.06 -12.49
N SER A 40 1.20 -2.83 -12.68
CA SER A 40 1.20 -4.01 -13.54
C SER A 40 1.40 -3.72 -15.03
N GLN A 41 1.24 -2.46 -15.46
CA GLN A 41 1.49 -2.07 -16.85
C GLN A 41 2.99 -2.12 -17.19
N ASN A 42 3.87 -1.91 -16.21
CA ASN A 42 5.31 -2.01 -16.36
C ASN A 42 5.87 -2.83 -15.20
N MET A 43 5.99 -4.14 -15.41
CA MET A 43 6.45 -5.07 -14.39
C MET A 43 7.89 -4.76 -13.97
N ALA A 44 8.08 -4.56 -12.67
CA ALA A 44 9.39 -4.31 -12.06
C ALA A 44 9.54 -5.18 -10.81
N TRP A 45 10.76 -5.26 -10.27
CA TRP A 45 11.05 -6.00 -9.03
C TRP A 45 10.66 -5.23 -7.76
N GLY A 46 10.19 -3.99 -7.89
CA GLY A 46 9.60 -3.20 -6.82
C GLY A 46 8.92 -1.95 -7.38
N TYR A 47 8.21 -1.24 -6.51
CA TYR A 47 7.50 0.00 -6.82
C TYR A 47 7.63 0.98 -5.65
N PHE A 48 7.23 2.22 -5.86
CA PHE A 48 7.45 3.34 -4.94
C PHE A 48 7.16 2.99 -3.47
N ASP A 49 5.98 2.42 -3.17
CA ASP A 49 5.58 2.09 -1.79
C ASP A 49 5.50 0.59 -1.49
N HIS A 50 5.54 -0.30 -2.49
CA HIS A 50 5.31 -1.73 -2.29
C HIS A 50 6.22 -2.62 -3.14
N PRO A 51 6.56 -3.83 -2.65
CA PRO A 51 7.16 -4.84 -3.50
C PRO A 51 6.15 -5.36 -4.56
N PRO A 52 6.59 -6.18 -5.53
CA PRO A 52 5.91 -6.36 -6.81
C PRO A 52 4.77 -7.39 -6.82
N MET A 53 4.53 -8.14 -5.74
CA MET A 53 3.57 -9.26 -5.79
C MET A 53 2.14 -8.80 -6.10
N VAL A 54 1.71 -7.63 -5.61
CA VAL A 54 0.38 -7.09 -5.95
C VAL A 54 0.26 -6.81 -7.45
N ALA A 55 1.28 -6.21 -8.06
CA ALA A 55 1.31 -5.94 -9.49
C ALA A 55 1.35 -7.25 -10.30
N LEU A 56 2.09 -8.26 -9.82
CA LEU A 56 2.12 -9.59 -10.42
C LEU A 56 0.75 -10.27 -10.40
N LEU A 57 -0.01 -10.15 -9.31
CA LEU A 57 -1.38 -10.67 -9.23
C LEU A 57 -2.31 -9.98 -10.22
N VAL A 58 -2.23 -8.65 -10.33
CA VAL A 58 -3.02 -7.90 -11.32
C VAL A 58 -2.63 -8.31 -12.74
N LYS A 59 -1.32 -8.37 -13.05
CA LYS A 59 -0.83 -8.78 -14.37
C LYS A 59 -1.29 -10.19 -14.73
N THR A 60 -1.21 -11.12 -13.79
CA THR A 60 -1.66 -12.51 -14.00
C THR A 60 -3.16 -12.57 -14.23
N SER A 61 -3.95 -11.80 -13.46
CA SER A 61 -5.41 -11.71 -13.63
C SER A 61 -5.79 -11.18 -15.01
N SER A 62 -5.03 -10.23 -15.55
CA SER A 62 -5.28 -9.61 -16.86
C SER A 62 -5.12 -10.57 -18.05
N PHE A 63 -4.48 -11.73 -17.86
CA PHE A 63 -4.41 -12.76 -18.90
C PHE A 63 -5.71 -13.56 -19.05
N PHE A 64 -6.58 -13.55 -18.03
CA PHE A 64 -7.82 -14.32 -18.02
C PHE A 64 -9.05 -13.46 -18.26
N PHE A 65 -9.07 -12.24 -17.74
CA PHE A 65 -10.22 -11.33 -17.82
C PHE A 65 -9.77 -9.89 -18.05
N ASN A 66 -10.69 -9.08 -18.56
CA ASN A 66 -10.53 -7.62 -18.69
C ASN A 66 -11.34 -6.89 -17.60
N GLY A 67 -11.21 -5.56 -17.56
CA GLY A 67 -11.95 -4.72 -16.62
C GLY A 67 -11.63 -5.05 -15.15
N GLU A 68 -12.59 -4.84 -14.26
CA GLU A 68 -12.38 -5.01 -12.81
C GLU A 68 -12.05 -6.45 -12.43
N LEU A 69 -12.66 -7.43 -13.11
CA LEU A 69 -12.34 -8.84 -12.90
C LEU A 69 -10.91 -9.16 -13.34
N GLY A 70 -10.43 -8.50 -14.40
CA GLY A 70 -9.03 -8.55 -14.84
C GLY A 70 -8.02 -8.01 -13.83
N VAL A 71 -8.46 -7.27 -12.80
CA VAL A 71 -7.62 -6.82 -11.68
C VAL A 71 -7.68 -7.80 -10.51
N ARG A 72 -8.80 -8.52 -10.34
CA ARG A 72 -9.16 -9.21 -9.09
C ARG A 72 -9.23 -10.72 -9.16
N PHE A 73 -9.24 -11.32 -10.35
CA PHE A 73 -9.44 -12.76 -10.52
C PHE A 73 -8.50 -13.62 -9.65
N MET A 74 -7.19 -13.34 -9.68
CA MET A 74 -6.24 -14.09 -8.86
C MET A 74 -6.43 -13.88 -7.36
N SER A 75 -6.94 -12.73 -6.92
CA SER A 75 -7.31 -12.51 -5.51
C SER A 75 -8.43 -13.44 -5.06
N CYS A 76 -9.43 -13.68 -5.92
CA CYS A 76 -10.48 -14.67 -5.66
C CYS A 76 -9.92 -16.09 -5.57
N VAL A 77 -9.01 -16.46 -6.48
CA VAL A 77 -8.35 -17.77 -6.48
C VAL A 77 -7.53 -17.96 -5.21
N LEU A 78 -6.67 -16.99 -4.88
CA LEU A 78 -5.86 -17.04 -3.66
C LEU A 78 -6.72 -17.11 -2.41
N SER A 79 -7.85 -16.39 -2.37
CA SER A 79 -8.81 -16.48 -1.26
C SER A 79 -9.35 -17.90 -1.08
N ALA A 80 -9.78 -18.55 -2.15
CA ALA A 80 -10.30 -19.92 -2.08
C ALA A 80 -9.21 -20.90 -1.62
N VAL A 81 -8.01 -20.82 -2.21
CA VAL A 81 -6.89 -21.67 -1.79
C VAL A 81 -6.49 -21.38 -0.34
N ASN A 82 -6.51 -20.12 0.11
CA ASN A 82 -6.21 -19.75 1.49
C ASN A 82 -7.17 -20.42 2.49
N ILE A 83 -8.47 -20.47 2.18
CA ILE A 83 -9.47 -21.19 3.01
C ILE A 83 -9.15 -22.68 3.11
N LEU A 84 -8.72 -23.30 2.00
CA LEU A 84 -8.27 -24.69 1.99
C LEU A 84 -7.01 -24.87 2.86
N LEU A 85 -6.03 -23.98 2.77
CA LEU A 85 -4.80 -24.05 3.58
C LEU A 85 -5.12 -23.91 5.08
N LEU A 86 -6.01 -22.99 5.45
CA LEU A 86 -6.51 -22.82 6.82
C LEU A 86 -7.13 -24.13 7.34
N TRP A 87 -7.94 -24.80 6.52
CA TRP A 87 -8.53 -26.10 6.86
C TRP A 87 -7.49 -27.21 7.05
N LEU A 88 -6.45 -27.23 6.21
CA LEU A 88 -5.35 -28.19 6.29
C LEU A 88 -4.44 -27.96 7.51
N MET A 89 -4.38 -26.72 8.02
CA MET A 89 -3.64 -26.41 9.25
C MET A 89 -4.32 -26.95 10.52
N ILE A 90 -5.59 -27.33 10.48
CA ILE A 90 -6.32 -27.86 11.65
C ILE A 90 -6.18 -29.40 11.70
N ASP A 91 -5.54 -29.93 12.74
CA ASP A 91 -5.33 -31.39 12.93
C ASP A 91 -6.43 -32.07 13.77
N ASN A 92 -7.50 -31.37 14.16
CA ASN A 92 -8.54 -31.93 15.02
C ASN A 92 -9.40 -32.99 14.26
N PRO A 93 -9.52 -34.23 14.77
CA PRO A 93 -10.25 -35.30 14.10
C PRO A 93 -11.74 -34.99 13.90
N LYS A 94 -12.34 -34.18 14.78
CA LYS A 94 -13.77 -33.81 14.70
C LYS A 94 -14.06 -32.73 13.67
N LYS A 95 -13.04 -32.09 13.05
CA LYS A 95 -13.25 -30.91 12.20
C LYS A 95 -14.26 -31.14 11.08
N ASN A 96 -14.27 -32.35 10.50
CA ASN A 96 -15.12 -32.71 9.37
C ASN A 96 -16.62 -32.65 9.69
N ASP A 97 -17.01 -32.78 10.97
CA ASP A 97 -18.41 -32.68 11.40
C ASP A 97 -18.87 -31.21 11.53
N TYR A 98 -17.92 -30.27 11.52
CA TYR A 98 -18.15 -28.85 11.80
C TYR A 98 -17.76 -27.94 10.62
N VAL A 99 -17.82 -28.45 9.39
CA VAL A 99 -17.53 -27.68 8.16
C VAL A 99 -18.32 -26.36 8.11
N LYS A 100 -19.63 -26.38 8.39
CA LYS A 100 -20.47 -25.16 8.42
C LYS A 100 -19.92 -24.10 9.39
N HIS A 101 -19.46 -24.54 10.57
CA HIS A 101 -18.97 -23.65 11.61
C HIS A 101 -17.64 -23.01 11.22
N PHE A 102 -16.78 -23.76 10.53
CA PHE A 102 -15.53 -23.23 9.98
C PHE A 102 -15.80 -22.13 8.95
N PHE A 103 -16.69 -22.37 7.99
CA PHE A 103 -17.02 -21.37 6.99
C PHE A 103 -17.68 -20.13 7.58
N VAL A 104 -18.56 -20.27 8.57
CA VAL A 104 -19.14 -19.12 9.29
C VAL A 104 -18.07 -18.34 10.07
N LEU A 105 -17.10 -19.01 10.70
CA LEU A 105 -15.98 -18.33 11.37
C LEU A 105 -15.12 -17.54 10.39
N VAL A 106 -14.74 -18.16 9.26
CA VAL A 106 -13.90 -17.50 8.25
C VAL A 106 -14.65 -16.32 7.61
N PHE A 107 -15.91 -16.54 7.23
CA PHE A 107 -16.73 -15.53 6.59
C PHE A 107 -17.15 -14.41 7.55
N SER A 108 -17.13 -14.60 8.87
CA SER A 108 -17.45 -13.53 9.82
C SER A 108 -16.31 -12.54 10.07
N MET A 109 -15.10 -12.82 9.57
CA MET A 109 -13.95 -11.92 9.65
C MET A 109 -14.00 -10.90 8.49
N THR A 110 -14.44 -9.68 8.78
CA THR A 110 -14.74 -8.64 7.78
C THR A 110 -13.62 -8.42 6.78
N LEU A 111 -12.39 -8.21 7.27
CA LEU A 111 -11.28 -7.92 6.38
C LEU A 111 -10.85 -9.14 5.57
N LEU A 112 -10.84 -10.34 6.15
CA LEU A 112 -10.50 -11.56 5.40
C LEU A 112 -11.43 -11.78 4.19
N ASN A 113 -12.69 -11.31 4.28
CA ASN A 113 -13.60 -11.30 3.14
C ASN A 113 -13.26 -10.22 2.11
N ALA A 114 -12.97 -8.99 2.55
CA ALA A 114 -12.63 -7.88 1.66
C ALA A 114 -11.42 -8.21 0.77
N TYR A 115 -10.35 -8.77 1.36
CA TYR A 115 -9.17 -9.23 0.60
C TYR A 115 -9.42 -10.51 -0.21
N GLY A 116 -10.63 -11.08 -0.12
CA GLY A 116 -11.05 -12.17 -0.98
C GLY A 116 -11.51 -11.73 -2.38
N PHE A 117 -11.82 -10.46 -2.56
CA PHE A 117 -12.24 -9.89 -3.83
C PHE A 117 -11.54 -8.57 -4.21
N PHE A 118 -10.84 -7.89 -3.29
CA PHE A 118 -9.94 -6.80 -3.63
C PHE A 118 -8.50 -7.29 -3.85
N THR A 119 -7.79 -6.66 -4.79
CA THR A 119 -6.36 -6.90 -5.04
C THR A 119 -5.50 -5.83 -4.38
N LEU A 120 -5.02 -6.15 -3.18
CA LEU A 120 -4.17 -5.27 -2.38
C LEU A 120 -2.91 -6.04 -1.93
N PRO A 121 -1.84 -5.36 -1.45
CA PRO A 121 -0.62 -6.03 -0.97
C PRO A 121 -0.88 -7.06 0.15
N ASP A 122 -1.95 -6.87 0.91
CA ASP A 122 -2.39 -7.77 1.98
C ASP A 122 -3.00 -9.08 1.45
N THR A 123 -3.52 -9.12 0.22
CA THR A 123 -4.09 -10.33 -0.39
C THR A 123 -3.06 -11.45 -0.56
N PRO A 124 -1.92 -11.24 -1.27
CA PRO A 124 -0.88 -12.25 -1.33
C PRO A 124 -0.20 -12.47 0.03
N LEU A 125 -0.12 -11.44 0.89
CA LEU A 125 0.46 -11.55 2.23
C LEU A 125 -0.27 -12.59 3.09
N LEU A 126 -1.60 -12.55 3.11
CA LEU A 126 -2.42 -13.52 3.85
C LEU A 126 -2.27 -14.93 3.30
N PHE A 127 -2.29 -15.07 1.96
CA PHE A 127 -2.10 -16.35 1.29
C PHE A 127 -0.72 -16.97 1.61
N PHE A 128 0.36 -16.21 1.41
CA PHE A 128 1.71 -16.70 1.68
C PHE A 128 1.99 -16.88 3.17
N THR A 129 1.28 -16.18 4.06
CA THR A 129 1.31 -16.47 5.50
C THR A 129 0.78 -17.87 5.79
N SER A 130 -0.34 -18.26 5.18
CA SER A 130 -0.89 -19.62 5.31
C SER A 130 0.03 -20.69 4.70
N CYS A 131 0.60 -20.43 3.52
CA CYS A 131 1.58 -21.31 2.90
C CYS A 131 2.81 -21.51 3.79
N PHE A 132 3.34 -20.41 4.34
CA PHE A 132 4.48 -20.41 5.26
C PHE A 132 4.17 -21.18 6.54
N LEU A 133 3.05 -20.90 7.20
CA LEU A 133 2.68 -21.57 8.45
C LEU A 133 2.39 -23.06 8.27
N LEU A 134 1.70 -23.45 7.19
CA LEU A 134 1.46 -24.86 6.88
C LEU A 134 2.78 -25.59 6.57
N THR A 135 3.68 -24.97 5.82
CA THR A 135 5.01 -25.53 5.53
C THR A 135 5.85 -25.63 6.80
N TYR A 136 5.82 -24.60 7.65
CA TYR A 136 6.49 -24.61 8.96
C TYR A 136 5.98 -25.73 9.86
N LYS A 137 4.66 -25.97 9.88
CA LYS A 137 4.05 -27.10 10.61
C LYS A 137 4.59 -28.46 10.16
N HIS A 138 4.87 -28.64 8.87
CA HIS A 138 5.52 -29.85 8.36
C HIS A 138 7.02 -29.88 8.67
N PHE A 139 7.69 -28.73 8.56
CA PHE A 139 9.12 -28.56 8.86
C PHE A 139 9.46 -28.98 10.29
N ILE A 140 8.67 -28.54 11.28
CA ILE A 140 8.91 -28.89 12.69
C ILE A 140 8.66 -30.37 13.01
N LYS A 141 7.85 -31.08 12.20
CA LYS A 141 7.59 -32.51 12.37
C LYS A 141 8.71 -33.36 11.79
N LYS A 142 9.15 -33.04 10.56
CA LYS A 142 10.23 -33.74 9.87
C LYS A 142 10.90 -32.80 8.85
N PRO A 143 12.00 -32.12 9.20
CA PRO A 143 12.67 -31.23 8.27
C PRO A 143 13.35 -32.04 7.16
N THR A 144 13.18 -31.60 5.93
CA THR A 144 13.86 -32.14 4.73
C THR A 144 14.34 -30.98 3.87
N ALA A 145 15.28 -31.22 2.95
CA ALA A 145 15.74 -30.18 2.02
C ALA A 145 14.59 -29.58 1.19
N VAL A 146 13.65 -30.41 0.73
CA VAL A 146 12.48 -29.94 -0.04
C VAL A 146 11.59 -29.01 0.79
N ILE A 147 11.26 -29.39 2.03
CA ILE A 147 10.44 -28.54 2.91
C ILE A 147 11.19 -27.24 3.25
N ALA A 148 12.51 -27.31 3.44
CA ALA A 148 13.33 -26.14 3.69
C ALA A 148 13.35 -25.17 2.50
N ILE A 149 13.49 -25.68 1.27
CA ILE A 149 13.43 -24.87 0.04
C ILE A 149 12.06 -24.22 -0.09
N LEU A 150 10.97 -24.99 0.07
CA LEU A 150 9.61 -24.44 0.03
C LEU A 150 9.38 -23.36 1.09
N LEU A 151 9.88 -23.57 2.31
CA LEU A 151 9.80 -22.58 3.38
C LEU A 151 10.53 -21.29 3.00
N GLY A 152 11.73 -21.40 2.41
CA GLY A 152 12.49 -20.25 1.91
C GLY A 152 11.79 -19.50 0.77
N VAL A 153 11.21 -20.23 -0.19
CA VAL A 153 10.41 -19.64 -1.28
C VAL A 153 9.21 -18.87 -0.72
N PHE A 154 8.48 -19.43 0.26
CA PHE A 154 7.36 -18.73 0.87
C PHE A 154 7.79 -17.56 1.76
N MET A 155 8.96 -17.60 2.39
CA MET A 155 9.55 -16.43 3.06
C MET A 155 9.82 -15.29 2.08
N ALA A 156 10.40 -15.59 0.91
CA ALA A 156 10.61 -14.58 -0.13
C ALA A 156 9.27 -14.04 -0.67
N ALA A 157 8.31 -14.92 -0.98
CA ALA A 157 6.98 -14.51 -1.48
C ALA A 157 6.21 -13.64 -0.47
N LEU A 158 6.36 -13.91 0.83
CA LEU A 158 5.87 -13.07 1.92
C LEU A 158 6.47 -11.67 1.85
N MET A 159 7.80 -11.56 1.77
CA MET A 159 8.49 -10.27 1.67
C MET A 159 8.12 -9.52 0.39
N TYR A 160 7.95 -10.22 -0.73
CA TYR A 160 7.45 -9.66 -1.99
C TYR A 160 5.98 -9.19 -1.92
N SER A 161 5.23 -9.59 -0.90
CA SER A 161 3.84 -9.13 -0.70
C SER A 161 3.80 -7.79 0.01
N LYS A 162 4.50 -7.67 1.15
CA LYS A 162 4.50 -6.47 1.98
C LYS A 162 5.68 -6.51 2.95
N TYR A 163 6.34 -5.37 3.19
CA TYR A 163 7.46 -5.29 4.14
C TYR A 163 7.10 -5.74 5.58
N HIS A 164 5.84 -5.61 5.99
CA HIS A 164 5.35 -6.10 7.28
C HIS A 164 5.43 -7.63 7.44
N ALA A 165 5.62 -8.38 6.34
CA ALA A 165 5.80 -9.83 6.39
C ALA A 165 7.03 -10.27 7.19
N VAL A 166 8.00 -9.37 7.40
CA VAL A 166 9.14 -9.62 8.30
C VAL A 166 8.67 -9.99 9.71
N LEU A 167 7.56 -9.43 10.17
CA LEU A 167 6.97 -9.75 11.49
C LEU A 167 6.53 -11.22 11.56
N VAL A 168 6.01 -11.77 10.46
CA VAL A 168 5.60 -13.18 10.40
C VAL A 168 6.80 -14.09 10.62
N ILE A 169 7.87 -13.85 9.87
CA ILE A 169 9.10 -14.63 9.92
C ILE A 169 9.75 -14.51 11.30
N PHE A 170 9.87 -13.27 11.79
CA PHE A 170 10.52 -12.96 13.05
C PHE A 170 9.81 -13.58 14.26
N PHE A 171 8.49 -13.43 14.37
CA PHE A 171 7.77 -13.98 15.53
C PHE A 171 7.66 -15.51 15.51
N VAL A 172 7.65 -16.14 14.32
CA VAL A 172 7.76 -17.59 14.23
C VAL A 172 9.16 -18.05 14.65
N LEU A 173 10.23 -17.34 14.27
CA LEU A 173 11.58 -17.63 14.77
C LEU A 173 11.67 -17.48 16.30
N LEU A 174 11.13 -16.40 16.87
CA LEU A 174 11.12 -16.18 18.33
C LEU A 174 10.37 -17.28 19.08
N SER A 175 9.35 -17.89 18.47
CA SER A 175 8.65 -19.02 19.08
C SER A 175 9.54 -20.25 19.27
N ASN A 176 10.58 -20.39 18.45
CA ASN A 176 11.47 -21.55 18.40
C ASN A 176 12.92 -21.14 18.06
N LEU A 177 13.63 -20.59 19.04
CA LEU A 177 15.02 -20.15 18.85
C LEU A 177 15.99 -21.27 18.46
N LYS A 178 15.64 -22.55 18.66
CA LYS A 178 16.45 -23.69 18.19
C LYS A 178 16.60 -23.72 16.66
N LEU A 179 15.79 -22.97 15.91
CA LEU A 179 15.94 -22.84 14.46
C LEU A 179 17.27 -22.19 14.06
N VAL A 180 17.88 -21.34 14.90
CA VAL A 180 19.16 -20.67 14.56
C VAL A 180 20.34 -21.65 14.47
N THR A 181 20.23 -22.83 15.05
CA THR A 181 21.24 -23.90 14.95
C THR A 181 20.83 -25.00 13.96
N ASN A 182 19.68 -24.89 13.32
CA ASN A 182 19.16 -25.91 12.41
C ASN A 182 19.64 -25.67 10.97
N LYS A 183 20.42 -26.62 10.43
CA LYS A 183 20.96 -26.54 9.06
C LYS A 183 19.88 -26.36 7.97
N TYR A 184 18.70 -26.96 8.14
CA TYR A 184 17.60 -26.82 7.19
C TYR A 184 16.93 -25.45 7.30
N ALA A 185 16.91 -24.83 8.49
CA ALA A 185 16.41 -23.47 8.64
C ALA A 185 17.35 -22.46 7.94
N TRP A 186 18.67 -22.67 8.05
CA TRP A 186 19.66 -21.88 7.28
C TRP A 186 19.52 -22.08 5.77
N LEU A 187 19.21 -23.30 5.31
CA LEU A 187 18.87 -23.53 3.91
C LEU A 187 17.64 -22.71 3.48
N SER A 188 16.58 -22.66 4.30
CA SER A 188 15.41 -21.82 4.03
C SER A 188 15.76 -20.33 3.94
N VAL A 189 16.59 -19.82 4.86
CA VAL A 189 17.05 -18.42 4.84
C VAL A 189 17.86 -18.14 3.57
N THR A 190 18.78 -19.03 3.20
CA THR A 190 19.62 -18.87 2.00
C THR A 190 18.74 -18.82 0.75
N VAL A 191 17.80 -19.76 0.61
CA VAL A 191 16.85 -19.78 -0.51
C VAL A 191 16.00 -18.50 -0.53
N ALA A 192 15.51 -18.04 0.62
CA ALA A 192 14.72 -16.82 0.71
C ALA A 192 15.51 -15.59 0.22
N LEU A 193 16.77 -15.45 0.65
CA LEU A 193 17.65 -14.36 0.23
C LEU A 193 17.95 -14.42 -1.27
N CYS A 194 18.25 -15.60 -1.81
CA CYS A 194 18.47 -15.79 -3.25
C CYS A 194 17.21 -15.40 -4.06
N CYS A 195 16.02 -15.85 -3.63
CA CYS A 195 14.77 -15.51 -4.30
C CYS A 195 14.42 -14.02 -4.18
N TYR A 196 14.78 -13.35 -3.08
CA TYR A 196 14.47 -11.95 -2.84
C TYR A 196 15.56 -10.98 -3.36
N ALA A 197 16.72 -11.50 -3.79
CA ALA A 197 17.84 -10.72 -4.32
C ALA A 197 17.47 -9.74 -5.45
N PRO A 198 16.60 -10.08 -6.42
CA PRO A 198 16.19 -9.12 -7.45
C PRO A 198 15.52 -7.85 -6.88
N HIS A 199 14.76 -7.98 -5.80
CA HIS A 199 14.18 -6.82 -5.12
C HIS A 199 15.22 -5.96 -4.43
N PHE A 200 16.22 -6.58 -3.78
CA PHE A 200 17.33 -5.84 -3.18
C PHE A 200 18.11 -5.05 -4.22
N TYR A 201 18.38 -5.66 -5.38
CA TYR A 201 19.02 -4.97 -6.48
C TYR A 201 18.17 -3.79 -7.00
N TRP A 202 16.86 -4.00 -7.19
CA TRP A 202 15.95 -2.93 -7.60
C TRP A 202 15.89 -1.78 -6.59
N LEU A 203 15.86 -2.09 -5.29
CA LEU A 203 15.91 -1.09 -4.24
C LEU A 203 17.20 -0.28 -4.32
N TYR A 204 18.35 -0.92 -4.53
CA TYR A 204 19.63 -0.24 -4.69
C TYR A 204 19.63 0.70 -5.91
N ASP A 205 19.18 0.21 -7.06
CA ASP A 205 19.11 0.97 -8.32
C ASP A 205 18.12 2.16 -8.26
N ASN A 206 17.15 2.10 -7.34
CA ASN A 206 16.15 3.14 -7.14
C ASN A 206 16.37 3.91 -5.83
N ASP A 207 17.63 4.04 -5.40
CA ASP A 207 18.06 4.84 -4.24
C ASP A 207 17.30 4.53 -2.94
N LEU A 208 16.90 3.27 -2.74
CA LEU A 208 16.14 2.79 -1.60
C LEU A 208 14.82 3.56 -1.41
N VAL A 209 14.20 4.05 -2.49
CA VAL A 209 13.04 4.96 -2.44
C VAL A 209 11.91 4.47 -1.54
N SER A 210 11.58 3.17 -1.58
CA SER A 210 10.51 2.61 -0.74
C SER A 210 10.86 2.62 0.74
N ILE A 211 12.12 2.37 1.08
CA ILE A 211 12.61 2.39 2.47
C ILE A 211 12.60 3.82 2.97
N LYS A 212 13.14 4.75 2.19
CA LYS A 212 13.12 6.19 2.49
C LYS A 212 11.70 6.69 2.73
N TYR A 213 10.78 6.28 1.87
CA TYR A 213 9.37 6.61 2.02
C TYR A 213 8.79 6.09 3.35
N HIS A 214 8.88 4.79 3.66
CA HIS A 214 8.24 4.23 4.86
C HIS A 214 8.87 4.66 6.20
N LEU A 215 10.16 4.98 6.20
CA LEU A 215 10.90 5.36 7.41
C LEU A 215 10.91 6.88 7.64
N TYR A 216 11.08 7.70 6.59
CA TYR A 216 11.39 9.13 6.75
C TYR A 216 10.41 10.09 6.07
N GLU A 217 9.89 9.75 4.89
CA GLU A 217 9.10 10.72 4.09
C GLU A 217 7.59 10.57 4.24
N ARG A 218 7.12 9.42 4.75
CA ARG A 218 5.69 9.17 4.92
C ARG A 218 5.11 10.19 5.91
N PRO A 219 4.12 11.01 5.50
CA PRO A 219 3.53 12.00 6.38
C PRO A 219 2.97 11.35 7.64
N ASN A 220 3.25 11.96 8.78
CA ASN A 220 2.73 11.56 10.08
C ASN A 220 2.17 12.81 10.75
N GLY A 221 1.06 12.67 11.47
CA GLY A 221 0.49 13.78 12.23
C GLY A 221 1.05 13.84 13.65
N ALA A 222 0.79 14.97 14.32
CA ALA A 222 0.91 15.07 15.77
C ALA A 222 0.10 13.98 16.46
N TYR A 223 0.63 13.46 17.57
CA TYR A 223 -0.02 12.39 18.31
C TYR A 223 -1.42 12.80 18.78
N SER A 224 -2.39 11.93 18.54
CA SER A 224 -3.77 12.08 19.00
C SER A 224 -4.23 10.74 19.54
N PHE A 225 -4.49 10.66 20.86
CA PHE A 225 -4.87 9.40 21.52
C PHE A 225 -6.05 8.72 20.81
N GLU A 226 -7.09 9.48 20.48
CA GLU A 226 -8.29 9.01 19.79
C GLU A 226 -7.98 8.37 18.43
N LYS A 227 -7.22 9.07 17.58
CA LYS A 227 -6.90 8.62 16.22
C LYS A 227 -5.87 7.49 16.20
N TYR A 228 -5.02 7.41 17.23
CA TYR A 228 -3.84 6.55 17.24
C TYR A 228 -4.06 5.32 18.12
N THR A 229 -3.96 5.47 19.45
CA THR A 229 -4.00 4.37 20.40
C THR A 229 -5.41 3.82 20.60
N LEU A 230 -6.41 4.69 20.77
CA LEU A 230 -7.81 4.27 20.81
C LEU A 230 -8.23 3.68 19.46
N GLY A 231 -7.81 4.30 18.36
CA GLY A 231 -7.99 3.79 17.00
C GLY A 231 -7.44 2.38 16.80
N PHE A 232 -6.30 2.04 17.41
CA PHE A 232 -5.76 0.68 17.42
C PHE A 232 -6.73 -0.33 18.09
N PHE A 233 -7.30 0.00 19.25
CA PHE A 233 -8.29 -0.87 19.90
C PHE A 233 -9.59 -1.01 19.07
N VAL A 234 -10.05 0.07 18.44
CA VAL A 234 -11.19 0.02 17.51
C VAL A 234 -10.88 -0.90 16.33
N ASN A 235 -9.66 -0.85 15.79
CA ASN A 235 -9.23 -1.75 14.72
C ASN A 235 -9.28 -3.23 15.16
N LEU A 236 -8.89 -3.54 16.41
CA LEU A 236 -8.96 -4.92 16.94
C LEU A 236 -10.39 -5.47 17.00
N VAL A 237 -11.38 -4.61 17.22
CA VAL A 237 -12.80 -4.98 17.16
C VAL A 237 -13.22 -5.14 15.69
N ALA A 238 -12.87 -4.18 14.84
CA ALA A 238 -13.28 -4.14 13.44
C ALA A 238 -12.82 -5.37 12.63
N VAL A 239 -11.64 -5.92 12.91
CA VAL A 239 -11.10 -7.12 12.24
C VAL A 239 -12.03 -8.34 12.38
N PHE A 240 -12.66 -8.50 13.54
CA PHE A 240 -13.46 -9.69 13.89
C PHE A 240 -14.96 -9.42 14.04
N GLY A 241 -15.38 -8.15 13.95
CA GLY A 241 -16.76 -7.73 14.17
C GLY A 241 -17.29 -8.25 15.51
N LEU A 242 -18.54 -8.70 15.56
CA LEU A 242 -19.18 -9.15 16.80
C LEU A 242 -18.55 -10.39 17.43
N THR A 243 -17.74 -11.15 16.69
CA THR A 243 -17.08 -12.36 17.20
C THR A 243 -15.81 -12.08 18.01
N PHE A 244 -15.34 -10.82 18.03
CA PHE A 244 -14.08 -10.41 18.65
C PHE A 244 -13.88 -10.91 20.10
N PRO A 245 -14.87 -10.87 21.02
CA PRO A 245 -14.62 -11.23 22.42
C PRO A 245 -14.29 -12.71 22.57
N LEU A 246 -14.95 -13.55 21.78
CA LEU A 246 -14.78 -15.00 21.83
C LEU A 246 -13.51 -15.46 21.10
N ILE A 247 -13.10 -14.76 20.03
CA ILE A 247 -11.84 -15.02 19.34
C ILE A 247 -10.66 -14.66 20.25
N TYR A 248 -10.67 -13.49 20.89
CA TYR A 248 -9.62 -13.15 21.85
C TYR A 248 -9.66 -14.04 23.09
N LYS A 249 -10.84 -14.45 23.57
CA LYS A 249 -10.96 -15.47 24.63
C LYS A 249 -10.31 -16.79 24.21
N ALA A 250 -10.49 -17.23 22.96
CA ALA A 250 -9.82 -18.42 22.44
C ALA A 250 -8.29 -18.25 22.45
N LEU A 251 -7.78 -17.09 22.05
CA LEU A 251 -6.36 -16.76 22.13
C LEU A 251 -5.83 -16.86 23.58
N PHE A 252 -6.48 -16.20 24.53
CA PHE A 252 -6.07 -16.23 25.95
C PHE A 252 -6.14 -17.61 26.60
N LYS A 253 -7.03 -18.49 26.11
CA LYS A 253 -7.19 -19.86 26.64
C LYS A 253 -6.28 -20.87 25.96
N THR A 254 -5.73 -20.56 24.80
CA THR A 254 -4.85 -21.46 24.07
C THR A 254 -3.45 -21.44 24.69
N LYS A 255 -2.92 -22.62 24.99
CA LYS A 255 -1.56 -22.77 25.53
C LYS A 255 -0.60 -23.23 24.44
N GLY A 256 0.63 -22.73 24.46
CA GLY A 256 1.71 -23.12 23.54
C GLY A 256 2.33 -24.48 23.88
N ASN A 257 1.50 -25.50 24.07
CA ASN A 257 1.93 -26.84 24.51
C ASN A 257 2.74 -27.58 23.42
N ASP A 258 2.49 -27.27 22.16
CA ASP A 258 3.28 -27.73 21.03
C ASP A 258 3.89 -26.55 20.25
N LEU A 259 4.94 -26.84 19.50
CA LEU A 259 5.71 -25.83 18.76
C LEU A 259 4.87 -25.06 17.74
N PHE A 260 3.85 -25.69 17.14
CA PHE A 260 3.01 -25.02 16.14
C PHE A 260 2.07 -24.02 16.82
N ASN A 261 1.33 -24.45 17.85
CA ASN A 261 0.49 -23.54 18.63
C ASN A 261 1.30 -22.40 19.27
N LYS A 262 2.52 -22.70 19.75
CA LYS A 262 3.44 -21.66 20.25
C LYS A 262 3.78 -20.64 19.16
N ALA A 263 4.05 -21.06 17.92
CA ALA A 263 4.29 -20.16 16.80
C ALA A 263 3.07 -19.29 16.46
N LEU A 264 1.86 -19.86 16.44
CA LEU A 264 0.62 -19.09 16.19
C LEU A 264 0.39 -18.03 17.27
N ILE A 265 0.64 -18.38 18.55
CA ILE A 265 0.53 -17.46 19.69
C ILE A 265 1.57 -16.35 19.60
N TYR A 266 2.84 -16.68 19.38
CA TYR A 266 3.93 -15.69 19.27
C TYR A 266 3.71 -14.75 18.09
N LEU A 267 3.26 -15.27 16.94
CA LEU A 267 2.89 -14.45 15.80
C LEU A 267 1.77 -13.47 16.15
N THR A 268 0.71 -13.96 16.78
CA THR A 268 -0.46 -13.14 17.13
C THR A 268 -0.09 -12.06 18.14
N TYR A 269 0.47 -12.43 19.30
CA TYR A 269 0.85 -11.45 20.33
C TYR A 269 1.97 -10.53 19.86
N GLY A 270 2.95 -11.05 19.13
CA GLY A 270 4.05 -10.26 18.60
C GLY A 270 3.57 -9.14 17.68
N VAL A 271 2.69 -9.45 16.73
CA VAL A 271 2.09 -8.44 15.84
C VAL A 271 1.25 -7.44 16.63
N LEU A 272 0.44 -7.90 17.59
CA LEU A 272 -0.37 -7.02 18.42
C LEU A 272 0.47 -6.06 19.27
N ILE A 273 1.52 -6.56 19.93
CA ILE A 273 2.43 -5.76 20.75
C ILE A 273 3.20 -4.77 19.88
N PHE A 274 3.73 -5.22 18.74
CA PHE A 274 4.46 -4.36 17.81
C PHE A 274 3.60 -3.17 17.37
N PHE A 275 2.36 -3.41 16.94
CA PHE A 275 1.49 -2.32 16.49
C PHE A 275 0.88 -1.50 17.64
N PHE A 276 0.72 -2.08 18.83
CA PHE A 276 0.37 -1.30 20.01
C PHE A 276 1.50 -0.31 20.37
N ILE A 277 2.76 -0.74 20.34
CA ILE A 277 3.90 0.17 20.54
C ILE A 277 3.96 1.19 19.41
N SER A 278 3.76 0.76 18.15
CA SER A 278 3.72 1.67 17.00
C SER A 278 2.60 2.71 17.09
N SER A 279 1.48 2.42 17.79
CA SER A 279 0.37 3.37 17.89
C SER A 279 0.72 4.61 18.70
N PHE A 280 1.72 4.57 19.58
CA PHE A 280 2.19 5.79 20.27
C PHE A 280 2.89 6.77 19.32
N ASN A 281 3.40 6.29 18.18
CA ASN A 281 4.16 7.10 17.24
C ASN A 281 3.39 7.43 15.96
N ARG A 282 2.54 6.52 15.47
CA ARG A 282 1.81 6.68 14.20
C ARG A 282 0.44 6.03 14.24
N ARG A 283 -0.50 6.59 13.48
CA ARG A 283 -1.82 5.96 13.28
C ARG A 283 -1.66 4.58 12.64
N VAL A 284 -2.04 3.54 13.37
CA VAL A 284 -2.09 2.17 12.85
C VAL A 284 -3.38 1.98 12.07
N GLN A 285 -3.27 1.49 10.84
CA GLN A 285 -4.42 1.20 9.99
C GLN A 285 -4.85 -0.27 10.18
N THR A 286 -6.15 -0.56 10.03
CA THR A 286 -6.72 -1.89 10.33
C THR A 286 -6.06 -3.01 9.52
N GLN A 287 -5.65 -2.73 8.29
CA GLN A 287 -4.98 -3.69 7.43
C GLN A 287 -3.54 -4.00 7.85
N TRP A 288 -2.92 -3.22 8.73
CA TRP A 288 -1.57 -3.54 9.21
C TRP A 288 -1.57 -4.73 10.16
N ILE A 289 -2.65 -4.91 10.93
CA ILE A 289 -2.80 -6.00 11.91
C ILE A 289 -3.44 -7.26 11.31
N ILE A 290 -3.92 -7.23 10.07
CA ILE A 290 -4.75 -8.30 9.48
C ILE A 290 -4.10 -9.68 9.44
N ILE A 291 -2.77 -9.75 9.39
CA ILE A 291 -2.02 -11.02 9.42
C ILE A 291 -2.44 -11.93 10.57
N ILE A 292 -2.87 -11.36 11.71
CA ILE A 292 -3.33 -12.14 12.87
C ILE A 292 -4.57 -12.99 12.57
N CYS A 293 -5.35 -12.68 11.52
CA CYS A 293 -6.49 -13.50 11.13
C CYS A 293 -6.08 -14.94 10.82
N ILE A 294 -4.92 -15.17 10.20
CA ILE A 294 -4.47 -16.51 9.82
C ILE A 294 -4.28 -17.43 11.05
N PRO A 295 -3.44 -17.08 12.05
CA PRO A 295 -3.35 -17.90 13.27
C PRO A 295 -4.65 -17.93 14.06
N LEU A 296 -5.42 -16.83 14.10
CA LEU A 296 -6.65 -16.77 14.90
C LEU A 296 -7.80 -17.60 14.35
N VAL A 297 -7.91 -17.84 13.03
CA VAL A 297 -8.85 -18.82 12.48
C VAL A 297 -8.56 -20.21 13.04
N VAL A 298 -7.29 -20.63 13.03
CA VAL A 298 -6.88 -21.96 13.50
C VAL A 298 -7.10 -22.10 15.01
N ILE A 299 -6.70 -21.08 15.79
CA ILE A 299 -6.87 -21.05 17.24
C ILE A 299 -8.36 -21.05 17.61
N ALA A 300 -9.15 -20.13 17.06
CA ALA A 300 -10.56 -19.99 17.39
C ALA A 300 -11.35 -21.24 17.01
N PHE A 301 -11.10 -21.83 15.84
CA PHE A 301 -11.80 -23.04 15.42
C PHE A 301 -11.47 -24.24 16.32
N ASN A 302 -10.20 -24.45 16.68
CA ASN A 302 -9.84 -25.52 17.63
C ASN A 302 -10.51 -25.31 19.00
N TYR A 303 -10.57 -24.07 19.48
CA TYR A 303 -11.26 -23.74 20.73
C TYR A 303 -12.77 -23.99 20.65
N MET A 304 -13.42 -23.68 19.52
CA MET A 304 -14.83 -24.02 19.27
C MET A 304 -15.07 -25.53 19.40
N LEU A 305 -14.19 -26.37 18.85
CA LEU A 305 -14.33 -27.83 18.94
C LEU A 305 -14.17 -28.40 20.36
N GLN A 306 -13.52 -27.66 21.26
CA GLN A 306 -13.30 -28.05 22.65
C GLN A 306 -14.31 -27.42 23.61
N ASN A 307 -15.00 -26.34 23.22
CA ASN A 307 -15.88 -25.58 24.08
C ASN A 307 -17.25 -25.34 23.41
N LYS A 308 -18.30 -26.01 23.93
CA LYS A 308 -19.68 -25.92 23.41
C LYS A 308 -20.27 -24.49 23.44
N GLN A 309 -19.91 -23.69 24.45
CA GLN A 309 -20.38 -22.31 24.53
C GLN A 309 -19.73 -21.45 23.43
N ALA A 310 -18.42 -21.60 23.22
CA ALA A 310 -17.71 -20.91 22.16
C ALA A 310 -18.22 -21.32 20.77
N LEU A 311 -18.41 -22.63 20.54
CA LEU A 311 -19.00 -23.17 19.32
C LEU A 311 -20.34 -22.48 18.99
N THR A 312 -21.27 -22.47 19.96
CA THR A 312 -22.62 -21.93 19.79
C THR A 312 -22.60 -20.42 19.52
N TRP A 313 -21.86 -19.65 20.35
CA TRP A 313 -21.91 -18.20 20.26
C TRP A 313 -21.07 -17.63 19.12
N ILE A 314 -19.90 -18.21 18.79
CA ILE A 314 -19.15 -17.80 17.60
C ILE A 314 -19.99 -18.08 16.34
N PHE A 315 -20.71 -19.20 16.29
CA PHE A 315 -21.58 -19.50 15.16
C PHE A 315 -22.75 -18.49 15.05
N ARG A 316 -23.47 -18.21 16.13
CA ARG A 316 -24.58 -17.24 16.13
C ARG A 316 -24.13 -15.82 15.77
N LEU A 317 -23.11 -15.30 16.44
CA LEU A 317 -22.56 -13.97 16.15
C LEU A 317 -21.91 -13.92 14.76
N GLY A 318 -21.31 -15.04 14.33
CA GLY A 318 -20.75 -15.19 12.99
C GLY A 318 -21.80 -15.13 11.90
N LEU A 319 -23.00 -15.70 12.10
CA LEU A 319 -24.13 -15.55 11.18
C LEU A 319 -24.61 -14.10 11.12
N ILE A 320 -24.68 -13.40 12.25
CA ILE A 320 -25.03 -11.97 12.26
C ILE A 320 -23.99 -11.15 11.49
N ASN A 321 -22.69 -11.36 11.76
CA ASN A 321 -21.61 -10.74 10.99
C ASN A 321 -21.70 -11.09 9.49
N THR A 322 -22.03 -12.33 9.14
CA THR A 322 -22.19 -12.76 7.74
C THR A 322 -23.26 -11.93 7.03
N VAL A 323 -24.41 -11.71 7.66
CA VAL A 323 -25.48 -10.86 7.11
C VAL A 323 -25.00 -9.41 6.97
N LEU A 324 -24.33 -8.86 7.99
CA LEU A 324 -23.77 -7.51 7.93
C LEU A 324 -22.74 -7.36 6.82
N ILE A 325 -21.84 -8.33 6.65
CA ILE A 325 -20.81 -8.33 5.60
C ILE A 325 -21.46 -8.42 4.22
N ILE A 326 -22.47 -9.26 4.03
CA ILE A 326 -23.21 -9.32 2.75
C ILE A 326 -23.87 -7.97 2.47
N TYR A 327 -24.48 -7.34 3.47
CA TYR A 327 -25.08 -6.01 3.32
C TYR A 327 -24.03 -4.94 2.94
N LEU A 328 -22.88 -4.90 3.63
CA LEU A 328 -21.77 -4.00 3.29
C LEU A 328 -21.22 -4.26 1.88
N ARG A 329 -21.12 -5.54 1.48
CA ARG A 329 -20.68 -5.96 0.14
C ARG A 329 -21.62 -5.47 -0.96
N MET A 330 -22.93 -5.60 -0.75
CA MET A 330 -23.93 -5.02 -1.67
C MET A 330 -23.78 -3.50 -1.73
N GLY A 331 -23.54 -2.85 -0.59
CA GLY A 331 -23.30 -1.41 -0.50
C GLY A 331 -22.04 -0.91 -1.21
N LEU A 332 -21.00 -1.74 -1.35
CA LEU A 332 -19.79 -1.42 -2.13
C LEU A 332 -20.03 -1.50 -3.64
N ALA A 333 -20.96 -2.35 -4.07
CA ALA A 333 -21.30 -2.52 -5.49
C ALA A 333 -22.44 -1.58 -5.92
N TYR A 334 -23.33 -1.20 -4.98
CA TYR A 334 -24.52 -0.42 -5.25
C TYR A 334 -24.73 0.67 -4.18
N GLN A 335 -24.51 1.91 -4.61
CA GLN A 335 -24.43 3.11 -3.79
C GLN A 335 -25.70 3.46 -2.96
N PRO A 336 -26.94 3.31 -3.45
CA PRO A 336 -28.13 3.68 -2.66
C PRO A 336 -28.35 2.87 -1.37
N LEU A 337 -27.68 1.71 -1.22
CA LEU A 337 -27.94 0.80 -0.10
C LEU A 337 -27.36 1.29 1.24
N LEU A 338 -26.30 2.12 1.25
CA LEU A 338 -25.62 2.60 2.46
C LEU A 338 -25.93 4.08 2.75
N PHE A 339 -27.20 4.44 2.94
CA PHE A 339 -27.58 5.78 3.42
C PHE A 339 -27.04 6.95 2.55
N ASN A 340 -27.09 6.82 1.21
CA ASN A 340 -26.53 7.78 0.24
C ASN A 340 -25.02 8.07 0.41
N PHE A 341 -24.28 7.17 1.05
CA PHE A 341 -22.84 7.29 1.21
C PHE A 341 -22.09 6.91 -0.08
N PHE A 342 -21.24 7.82 -0.56
CA PHE A 342 -20.30 7.53 -1.64
C PHE A 342 -19.02 6.91 -1.09
N TYR A 343 -18.72 5.70 -1.54
CA TYR A 343 -17.41 5.09 -1.32
C TYR A 343 -16.57 5.21 -2.60
N GLU A 344 -15.26 5.00 -2.48
CA GLU A 344 -14.31 5.08 -3.60
C GLU A 344 -14.56 4.09 -4.73
N SER A 345 -15.47 3.12 -4.57
CA SER A 345 -15.92 2.19 -5.61
C SER A 345 -17.16 2.66 -6.38
N HIS A 346 -17.62 3.90 -6.20
CA HIS A 346 -18.80 4.44 -6.87
C HIS A 346 -18.45 5.61 -7.82
N GLY A 347 -19.16 5.70 -8.94
CA GLY A 347 -19.10 6.85 -9.86
C GLY A 347 -17.79 7.02 -10.66
N ASN A 348 -16.85 6.07 -10.60
CA ASN A 348 -15.55 6.21 -11.26
C ASN A 348 -15.64 6.07 -12.78
N LYS A 349 -16.48 5.16 -13.29
CA LYS A 349 -16.74 4.99 -14.73
C LYS A 349 -17.35 6.25 -15.32
N GLU A 350 -18.39 6.75 -14.66
CA GLU A 350 -19.15 7.93 -15.04
C GLU A 350 -18.25 9.17 -15.04
N TRP A 351 -17.44 9.32 -14.00
CA TRP A 351 -16.44 10.37 -13.88
C TRP A 351 -15.38 10.31 -14.98
N ALA A 352 -14.80 9.13 -15.23
CA ALA A 352 -13.75 8.96 -16.23
C ALA A 352 -14.27 9.23 -17.65
N GLN A 353 -15.45 8.69 -17.99
CA GLN A 353 -16.10 8.91 -19.27
C GLN A 353 -16.49 10.38 -19.48
N ALA A 354 -16.92 11.09 -18.43
CA ALA A 354 -17.25 12.51 -18.54
C ALA A 354 -16.02 13.35 -18.87
N ILE A 355 -14.88 13.07 -18.24
CA ILE A 355 -13.62 13.73 -18.59
C ILE A 355 -13.18 13.33 -20.01
N GLU A 356 -13.25 12.05 -20.38
CA GLU A 356 -12.89 11.57 -21.73
C GLU A 356 -13.74 12.24 -22.83
N LYS A 357 -15.04 12.49 -22.59
CA LYS A 357 -15.90 13.22 -23.52
C LYS A 357 -15.49 14.69 -23.69
N GLU A 358 -14.99 15.32 -22.63
CA GLU A 358 -14.54 16.71 -22.65
C GLU A 358 -13.17 16.85 -23.34
N VAL A 359 -12.22 15.99 -22.97
CA VAL A 359 -10.81 16.14 -23.38
C VAL A 359 -10.44 15.30 -24.61
N GLY A 360 -11.29 14.34 -25.00
CA GLY A 360 -11.01 13.39 -26.07
C GLY A 360 -9.79 12.51 -25.75
N ASN A 361 -8.86 12.42 -26.71
CA ASN A 361 -7.69 11.55 -26.63
C ASN A 361 -6.43 12.25 -26.09
N ILE A 362 -6.51 13.52 -25.66
CA ILE A 362 -5.33 14.22 -25.16
C ILE A 362 -4.90 13.66 -23.80
N PRO A 363 -3.59 13.59 -23.50
CA PRO A 363 -3.12 13.16 -22.20
C PRO A 363 -3.66 14.03 -21.05
N VAL A 364 -3.88 13.41 -19.89
CA VAL A 364 -4.45 14.09 -18.72
C VAL A 364 -3.44 14.16 -17.58
N VAL A 365 -3.14 15.38 -17.14
CA VAL A 365 -2.26 15.66 -16.01
C VAL A 365 -3.11 15.97 -14.79
N PHE A 366 -3.02 15.13 -13.76
CA PHE A 366 -3.71 15.35 -12.49
C PHE A 366 -2.75 15.98 -11.47
N GLU A 367 -3.16 17.09 -10.87
CA GLU A 367 -2.42 17.68 -9.76
C GLU A 367 -2.53 16.79 -8.51
N ASN A 368 -1.37 16.45 -7.91
CA ASN A 368 -1.29 15.81 -6.59
C ASN A 368 -2.19 14.56 -6.43
N SER A 369 -2.21 13.66 -7.41
CA SER A 369 -3.15 12.54 -7.37
C SER A 369 -2.61 11.25 -7.98
N TYR A 370 -1.97 10.44 -7.12
CA TYR A 370 -1.73 9.02 -7.42
C TYR A 370 -3.03 8.19 -7.48
N ARG A 371 -4.16 8.79 -7.09
CA ARG A 371 -5.47 8.14 -7.03
C ARG A 371 -6.23 8.29 -8.34
N ASN A 372 -6.39 9.54 -8.81
CA ASN A 372 -7.19 9.84 -10.00
C ASN A 372 -6.44 9.53 -11.30
N ALA A 373 -5.13 9.78 -11.36
CA ALA A 373 -4.35 9.52 -12.58
C ALA A 373 -4.45 8.06 -13.07
N PRO A 374 -4.24 7.03 -12.22
CA PRO A 374 -4.38 5.65 -12.68
C PRO A 374 -5.85 5.23 -12.81
N MET A 375 -6.76 5.77 -11.98
CA MET A 375 -8.19 5.47 -12.08
C MET A 375 -8.77 5.92 -13.42
N TYR A 376 -8.45 7.15 -13.84
CA TYR A 376 -8.85 7.65 -15.15
C TYR A 376 -8.28 6.79 -16.25
N SER A 377 -6.96 6.53 -16.23
CA SER A 377 -6.28 5.72 -17.24
C SER A 377 -6.88 4.32 -17.35
N PHE A 378 -7.26 3.68 -16.24
CA PHE A 378 -7.93 2.38 -16.25
C PHE A 378 -9.27 2.42 -16.97
N TYR A 379 -10.11 3.41 -16.67
CA TYR A 379 -11.46 3.51 -17.22
C TYR A 379 -11.53 4.12 -18.63
N THR A 380 -10.43 4.70 -19.13
CA THR A 380 -10.29 5.24 -20.49
C THR A 380 -9.27 4.46 -21.31
N ASN A 381 -9.24 3.13 -21.11
CA ASN A 381 -8.47 2.18 -21.92
C ASN A 381 -6.97 2.50 -22.07
N GLY A 382 -6.34 2.97 -21.00
CA GLY A 382 -4.91 3.25 -20.95
C GLY A 382 -4.50 4.62 -21.46
N THR A 383 -5.42 5.60 -21.51
CA THR A 383 -5.08 6.99 -21.83
C THR A 383 -3.89 7.45 -20.97
N PRO A 384 -2.84 8.07 -21.58
CA PRO A 384 -1.67 8.51 -20.83
C PRO A 384 -2.05 9.52 -19.76
N THR A 385 -1.65 9.23 -18.52
CA THR A 385 -1.83 10.15 -17.39
C THR A 385 -0.52 10.43 -16.67
N PHE A 386 -0.49 11.57 -15.99
CA PHE A 386 0.62 11.95 -15.13
C PHE A 386 0.10 12.56 -13.82
N SER A 387 0.68 12.15 -12.69
CA SER A 387 0.44 12.80 -11.40
C SER A 387 1.49 13.89 -11.18
N LEU A 388 1.13 15.14 -11.45
CA LEU A 388 2.00 16.30 -11.23
C LEU A 388 2.02 16.64 -9.74
N ASN A 389 3.03 16.12 -9.03
CA ASN A 389 3.15 16.30 -7.58
C ASN A 389 3.90 17.60 -7.26
N ASN A 390 3.28 18.46 -6.46
CA ASN A 390 3.86 19.69 -5.96
C ASN A 390 4.27 19.59 -4.48
N PHE A 391 4.91 20.64 -3.97
CA PHE A 391 5.47 20.71 -2.62
C PHE A 391 4.45 20.47 -1.49
N MET A 392 3.15 20.65 -1.74
CA MET A 392 2.05 20.40 -0.78
C MET A 392 1.62 18.94 -0.70
N TYR A 393 2.32 18.04 -1.40
CA TYR A 393 1.93 16.65 -1.54
C TYR A 393 3.11 15.68 -1.32
N ARG A 394 2.93 14.43 -1.73
CA ARG A 394 3.94 13.36 -1.64
C ARG A 394 4.42 12.92 -3.02
N LYS A 395 5.65 12.39 -3.07
CA LYS A 395 6.11 11.57 -4.20
C LYS A 395 5.26 10.30 -4.31
N ASN A 396 5.19 9.74 -5.52
CA ASN A 396 4.51 8.48 -5.82
C ASN A 396 5.17 7.82 -7.04
N GLN A 397 4.60 6.75 -7.59
CA GLN A 397 5.17 6.00 -8.70
C GLN A 397 5.40 6.85 -9.96
N TYR A 398 4.55 7.87 -10.19
CA TYR A 398 4.75 8.80 -11.31
C TYR A 398 6.00 9.66 -11.13
N SER A 399 6.50 9.81 -9.90
CA SER A 399 7.73 10.57 -9.62
C SER A 399 9.02 9.80 -9.93
N ILE A 400 8.96 8.47 -10.06
CA ILE A 400 10.16 7.63 -10.26
C ILE A 400 10.20 6.92 -11.60
N ASN A 401 9.15 7.01 -12.41
CA ASN A 401 9.08 6.36 -13.71
C ASN A 401 9.05 7.37 -14.88
N ASP A 402 8.92 6.88 -16.11
CA ASP A 402 8.95 7.70 -17.33
C ASP A 402 7.58 8.23 -17.76
N SER A 403 6.63 8.33 -16.83
CA SER A 403 5.29 8.83 -17.14
C SER A 403 5.24 10.30 -17.51
N GLU A 404 6.14 11.10 -16.94
CA GLU A 404 6.28 12.52 -17.29
C GLU A 404 6.63 12.69 -18.78
N GLU A 405 7.58 11.92 -19.29
CA GLU A 405 7.99 11.96 -20.71
C GLU A 405 6.85 11.62 -21.67
N LYS A 406 5.82 10.88 -21.22
CA LYS A 406 4.65 10.57 -22.05
C LYS A 406 3.74 11.77 -22.28
N VAL A 407 3.82 12.81 -21.44
CA VAL A 407 2.99 14.02 -21.50
C VAL A 407 3.77 15.28 -21.88
N ARG A 408 5.11 15.26 -21.76
CA ARG A 408 5.97 16.38 -22.16
C ARG A 408 5.89 16.65 -23.66
N GLY A 409 5.88 17.93 -24.03
CA GLY A 409 5.80 18.39 -25.41
C GLY A 409 4.43 18.24 -26.08
N LYS A 410 3.40 17.82 -25.33
CA LYS A 410 2.05 17.57 -25.86
C LYS A 410 1.06 18.58 -25.29
N ASP A 411 -0.04 18.75 -25.99
CA ASP A 411 -1.21 19.42 -25.43
C ASP A 411 -1.86 18.50 -24.41
N VAL A 412 -2.17 19.03 -23.22
CA VAL A 412 -2.72 18.23 -22.11
C VAL A 412 -3.94 18.90 -21.49
N ALA A 413 -4.83 18.07 -20.94
CA ALA A 413 -5.81 18.52 -19.97
C ALA A 413 -5.19 18.49 -18.56
N TYR A 414 -5.02 19.65 -17.95
CA TYR A 414 -4.58 19.79 -16.56
C TYR A 414 -5.78 19.85 -15.63
N ILE A 415 -5.91 18.88 -14.73
CA ILE A 415 -7.02 18.77 -13.79
C ILE A 415 -6.53 18.97 -12.37
N SER A 416 -7.14 19.94 -11.68
CA SER A 416 -6.83 20.28 -10.29
C SER A 416 -8.10 20.61 -9.51
N LYS A 417 -8.07 20.41 -8.19
CA LYS A 417 -9.12 20.93 -7.30
C LYS A 417 -8.92 22.42 -6.98
N TYR A 418 -7.72 22.92 -7.22
CA TYR A 418 -7.25 24.23 -6.76
C TYR A 418 -7.11 25.25 -7.90
N SER A 419 -7.48 24.88 -9.13
CA SER A 419 -7.41 25.82 -10.25
C SER A 419 -8.35 27.01 -10.03
N ASN A 420 -7.83 28.23 -10.18
CA ASN A 420 -8.60 29.46 -10.03
C ASN A 420 -9.37 29.83 -11.31
N ASN A 421 -8.79 29.54 -12.48
CA ASN A 421 -9.35 29.87 -13.79
C ASN A 421 -9.50 28.60 -14.65
N PRO A 422 -10.48 27.72 -14.34
CA PRO A 422 -10.75 26.56 -15.18
C PRO A 422 -11.33 26.95 -16.55
N THR A 423 -10.97 26.18 -17.57
CA THR A 423 -11.64 26.19 -18.88
C THR A 423 -12.88 25.30 -18.86
N PHE A 424 -12.86 24.22 -18.08
CA PHE A 424 -14.00 23.33 -17.88
C PHE A 424 -14.08 22.86 -16.43
N THR A 425 -15.26 22.43 -16.01
CA THR A 425 -15.46 21.87 -14.68
C THR A 425 -16.29 20.61 -14.74
N TYR A 426 -16.10 19.74 -13.76
CA TYR A 426 -16.90 18.54 -13.60
C TYR A 426 -17.14 18.27 -12.12
N THR A 427 -18.41 18.06 -11.75
CA THR A 427 -18.78 17.69 -10.39
C THR A 427 -18.99 16.18 -10.34
N ARG A 428 -18.21 15.48 -9.51
CA ARG A 428 -18.45 14.07 -9.22
C ARG A 428 -19.76 13.89 -8.47
N GLU A 429 -20.29 12.68 -8.53
CA GLU A 429 -21.53 12.32 -7.83
C GLU A 429 -21.42 12.50 -6.30
N ASP A 430 -20.21 12.39 -5.74
CA ASP A 430 -19.90 12.69 -4.33
C ASP A 430 -19.89 14.19 -3.99
N GLY A 431 -20.19 15.07 -4.97
CA GLY A 431 -20.17 16.52 -4.84
C GLY A 431 -18.79 17.15 -5.06
N GLY A 432 -17.75 16.35 -5.31
CA GLY A 432 -16.40 16.85 -5.55
C GLY A 432 -16.26 17.59 -6.88
N LEU A 433 -16.03 18.91 -6.82
CA LEU A 433 -15.77 19.74 -7.99
C LEU A 433 -14.31 19.59 -8.47
N TYR A 434 -14.16 19.19 -9.74
CA TYR A 434 -12.89 19.18 -10.45
C TYR A 434 -12.86 20.30 -11.47
N LYS A 435 -11.68 20.93 -11.59
CA LYS A 435 -11.46 22.11 -12.42
C LYS A 435 -10.35 21.79 -13.41
N GLY A 436 -10.68 21.81 -14.69
CA GLY A 436 -9.78 21.49 -15.78
C GLY A 436 -9.37 22.73 -16.56
N LYS A 437 -8.18 22.71 -17.16
CA LYS A 437 -7.73 23.69 -18.15
C LYS A 437 -6.84 23.01 -19.20
N TYR A 438 -6.81 23.55 -20.40
CA TYR A 438 -5.90 23.07 -21.45
C TYR A 438 -4.55 23.78 -21.32
N ILE A 439 -3.46 23.02 -21.46
CA ILE A 439 -2.10 23.55 -21.53
C ILE A 439 -1.48 23.04 -22.83
N SER A 440 -1.19 23.96 -23.75
CA SER A 440 -0.49 23.63 -25.00
C SER A 440 1.00 23.46 -24.76
N ASN A 441 1.62 22.51 -25.47
CA ASN A 441 3.05 22.19 -25.33
C ASN A 441 3.50 22.09 -23.86
N PHE A 442 2.87 21.18 -23.10
CA PHE A 442 3.13 21.00 -21.68
C PHE A 442 4.59 20.59 -21.45
N GLN A 443 5.32 21.39 -20.68
CA GLN A 443 6.72 21.15 -20.33
C GLN A 443 6.85 21.13 -18.80
N SER A 444 7.18 19.97 -18.25
CA SER A 444 7.46 19.80 -16.83
C SER A 444 8.85 19.21 -16.65
N TYR A 445 9.49 19.56 -15.53
CA TYR A 445 10.84 19.15 -15.17
C TYR A 445 10.89 18.67 -13.71
N ARG A 446 9.92 17.83 -13.29
CA ARG A 446 9.77 17.38 -11.89
C ARG A 446 10.90 16.51 -11.39
N LYS A 447 11.69 15.92 -12.28
CA LYS A 447 12.86 15.11 -11.93
C LYS A 447 14.10 15.96 -11.63
N LEU A 448 14.08 17.29 -11.84
CA LEU A 448 15.19 18.13 -11.38
C LEU A 448 15.44 17.91 -9.89
N GLU A 449 16.69 17.66 -9.51
CA GLU A 449 17.06 17.33 -8.14
C GLU A 449 17.81 18.49 -7.51
N CYS A 450 17.33 18.95 -6.36
CA CYS A 450 18.03 19.94 -5.53
C CYS A 450 18.77 19.20 -4.42
N ILE A 451 20.10 19.26 -4.45
CA ILE A 451 20.98 18.57 -3.52
C ILE A 451 21.68 19.64 -2.66
N ILE A 452 21.58 19.46 -1.35
CA ILE A 452 22.21 20.28 -0.31
C ILE A 452 22.83 19.29 0.68
N GLU A 453 23.94 19.66 1.31
CA GLU A 453 24.53 18.87 2.39
C GLU A 453 23.54 18.66 3.54
N ASP A 454 23.47 17.43 4.08
CA ASP A 454 22.57 17.04 5.18
C ASP A 454 23.09 17.56 6.55
N THR A 455 23.56 18.81 6.60
CA THR A 455 23.98 19.49 7.83
C THR A 455 22.87 20.43 8.32
N PRO A 456 22.52 20.44 9.62
CA PRO A 456 21.52 21.36 10.14
C PRO A 456 21.92 22.82 9.88
N VAL A 457 20.96 23.61 9.40
CA VAL A 457 21.17 25.03 9.10
C VAL A 457 20.43 25.89 10.11
N SER A 458 21.09 26.95 10.57
CA SER A 458 20.50 27.92 11.50
C SER A 458 19.50 28.84 10.78
N LEU A 459 18.29 28.97 11.32
CA LEU A 459 17.31 29.93 10.82
C LEU A 459 17.82 31.36 10.88
N ASN A 460 17.43 32.16 9.87
CA ASN A 460 17.77 33.58 9.77
C ASN A 460 19.28 33.88 9.83
N SER A 461 20.12 32.89 9.53
CA SER A 461 21.55 33.09 9.30
C SER A 461 21.78 33.73 7.92
N ASP A 462 22.87 34.49 7.82
CA ASP A 462 23.35 35.04 6.55
C ASP A 462 24.44 34.12 5.93
N GLU A 463 24.40 32.82 6.24
CA GLU A 463 25.33 31.81 5.73
C GLU A 463 24.95 31.39 4.29
N ASP A 464 25.94 31.34 3.41
CA ASP A 464 25.76 30.86 2.04
C ASP A 464 25.65 29.32 2.03
N ILE A 465 24.57 28.83 1.45
CA ILE A 465 24.32 27.40 1.27
C ILE A 465 24.63 27.03 -0.17
N LEU A 466 25.49 26.03 -0.37
CA LEU A 466 25.72 25.43 -1.67
C LEU A 466 24.51 24.59 -2.07
N LEU A 467 23.95 24.92 -3.24
CA LEU A 467 22.85 24.19 -3.87
C LEU A 467 23.35 23.59 -5.18
N GLU A 468 23.37 22.27 -5.25
CA GLU A 468 23.63 21.54 -6.49
C GLU A 468 22.29 21.20 -7.15
N VAL A 469 22.13 21.58 -8.43
CA VAL A 469 20.94 21.24 -9.21
C VAL A 469 21.34 20.26 -10.30
N TYR A 470 20.94 19.00 -10.13
CA TYR A 470 21.17 17.96 -11.12
C TYR A 470 20.02 17.89 -12.13
N ASN A 471 20.36 17.92 -13.42
CA ASN A 471 19.41 17.75 -14.51
C ASN A 471 19.46 16.31 -15.06
N PRO A 472 18.51 15.42 -14.70
CA PRO A 472 18.51 14.05 -15.19
C PRO A 472 17.96 13.91 -16.62
N TYR A 473 17.43 14.98 -17.22
CA TYR A 473 16.83 14.92 -18.54
C TYR A 473 17.91 14.80 -19.64
N LYS A 474 17.47 14.31 -20.81
CA LYS A 474 18.32 14.17 -22.01
C LYS A 474 18.45 15.48 -22.81
N GLU A 475 18.06 16.59 -22.22
CA GLU A 475 18.10 17.91 -22.85
C GLU A 475 18.47 18.98 -21.83
N SER A 476 19.07 20.06 -22.33
CA SER A 476 19.44 21.20 -21.52
C SER A 476 18.23 22.11 -21.30
N ILE A 477 18.10 22.63 -20.08
CA ILE A 477 16.97 23.48 -19.68
C ILE A 477 17.47 24.92 -19.51
N GLU A 478 16.83 25.87 -20.18
CA GLU A 478 17.14 27.29 -19.99
C GLU A 478 16.83 27.74 -18.57
N LEU A 479 17.82 28.32 -17.88
CA LEU A 479 17.67 28.76 -16.49
C LEU A 479 16.51 29.72 -16.29
N LYS A 480 16.22 30.58 -17.27
CA LYS A 480 15.10 31.53 -17.23
C LYS A 480 13.72 30.86 -17.11
N LYS A 481 13.59 29.57 -17.45
CA LYS A 481 12.35 28.79 -17.33
C LYS A 481 12.15 28.23 -15.92
N VAL A 482 13.16 28.32 -15.07
CA VAL A 482 13.24 27.71 -13.75
C VAL A 482 13.19 28.81 -12.69
N LYS A 483 12.31 28.65 -11.70
CA LYS A 483 12.16 29.54 -10.55
C LYS A 483 12.43 28.75 -9.28
N PHE A 484 13.20 29.33 -8.36
CA PHE A 484 13.56 28.68 -7.10
C PHE A 484 12.77 29.27 -5.94
N ALA A 485 12.43 28.41 -4.97
CA ALA A 485 11.88 28.82 -3.69
C ALA A 485 12.36 27.90 -2.58
N VAL A 486 12.28 28.39 -1.35
CA VAL A 486 12.43 27.62 -0.13
C VAL A 486 11.05 27.42 0.47
N THR A 487 10.67 26.16 0.66
CA THR A 487 9.49 25.79 1.44
C THR A 487 9.92 25.45 2.86
N TYR A 488 9.48 26.24 3.83
CA TYR A 488 9.59 25.91 5.24
C TYR A 488 8.51 24.91 5.65
N MET A 489 8.86 23.99 6.54
CA MET A 489 8.00 22.90 7.00
C MET A 489 8.03 22.80 8.53
N ASP A 490 6.94 22.33 9.12
CA ASP A 490 6.89 21.98 10.54
C ASP A 490 7.68 20.69 10.86
N ASP A 491 7.72 20.31 12.14
CA ASP A 491 8.38 19.07 12.62
C ASP A 491 7.81 17.79 11.99
N TYR A 492 6.61 17.86 11.42
CA TYR A 492 5.91 16.78 10.74
C TYR A 492 6.11 16.81 9.22
N LYS A 493 7.00 17.68 8.72
CA LYS A 493 7.29 17.88 7.29
C LYS A 493 6.05 18.31 6.50
N SER A 494 5.15 19.05 7.13
CA SER A 494 4.04 19.73 6.47
C SER A 494 4.49 21.13 6.06
N PRO A 495 4.32 21.53 4.79
CA PRO A 495 4.65 22.89 4.36
C PRO A 495 3.87 23.95 5.13
N VAL A 496 4.55 24.99 5.60
CA VAL A 496 3.95 26.12 6.34
C VAL A 496 4.10 27.45 5.61
N GLU A 497 5.22 27.67 4.92
CA GLU A 497 5.51 28.89 4.18
C GLU A 497 6.39 28.57 2.97
N THR A 498 6.26 29.33 1.88
CA THR A 498 7.15 29.17 0.72
C THR A 498 7.58 30.54 0.22
N LEU A 499 8.88 30.79 0.26
CA LEU A 499 9.50 32.07 -0.08
C LEU A 499 10.37 31.91 -1.33
N LYS A 500 10.21 32.80 -2.29
CA LYS A 500 11.02 32.80 -3.52
C LYS A 500 12.47 33.14 -3.18
N ILE A 501 13.40 32.51 -3.89
CA ILE A 501 14.83 32.83 -3.82
C ILE A 501 15.38 33.03 -5.23
N ILE A 502 16.45 33.81 -5.34
CA ILE A 502 17.23 33.97 -6.57
C ILE A 502 18.64 33.50 -6.22
N PRO A 503 18.94 32.22 -6.44
CA PRO A 503 20.25 31.69 -6.09
C PRO A 503 21.31 32.22 -7.07
N GLU A 504 22.48 32.55 -6.55
CA GLU A 504 23.63 33.04 -7.31
C GLU A 504 24.36 31.88 -7.99
N LEU A 505 24.74 32.04 -9.25
CA LEU A 505 25.52 31.02 -9.96
C LEU A 505 26.97 31.02 -9.46
N VAL A 506 27.51 29.83 -9.18
CA VAL A 506 28.95 29.68 -8.92
C VAL A 506 29.75 29.93 -10.20
N GLU A 507 29.19 29.58 -11.36
CA GLU A 507 29.76 29.86 -12.69
C GLU A 507 28.94 30.95 -13.41
N PRO A 508 29.43 32.21 -13.48
CA PRO A 508 28.62 33.36 -13.90
C PRO A 508 28.04 33.31 -15.32
N ASN A 509 28.68 32.58 -16.23
CA ASN A 509 28.30 32.52 -17.65
C ASN A 509 27.32 31.39 -17.98
N THR A 510 26.85 30.64 -16.98
CA THR A 510 25.94 29.53 -17.18
C THR A 510 24.53 30.04 -17.47
N THR A 511 23.99 29.68 -18.65
CA THR A 511 22.63 30.05 -19.08
C THR A 511 21.67 28.86 -19.15
N LEU A 512 22.22 27.64 -19.07
CA LEU A 512 21.52 26.38 -19.21
C LEU A 512 21.88 25.43 -18.06
N LEU A 513 20.88 24.73 -17.53
CA LEU A 513 21.10 23.47 -16.81
C LEU A 513 21.41 22.40 -17.86
N LYS A 514 22.69 22.06 -18.03
CA LYS A 514 23.14 21.08 -19.03
C LYS A 514 22.53 19.70 -18.76
N GLN A 515 22.23 18.95 -19.82
CA GLN A 515 21.69 17.59 -19.72
C GLN A 515 22.64 16.65 -18.96
N LYS A 516 22.11 15.82 -18.07
CA LYS A 516 22.87 14.84 -17.26
C LYS A 516 24.08 15.43 -16.54
N ASP A 517 23.94 16.67 -16.10
CA ASP A 517 25.01 17.44 -15.47
C ASP A 517 24.46 18.21 -14.26
N THR A 518 25.37 18.63 -13.40
CA THR A 518 25.06 19.38 -12.18
C THR A 518 25.46 20.84 -12.36
N THR A 519 24.57 21.75 -11.98
CA THR A 519 24.86 23.19 -11.93
C THR A 519 24.88 23.65 -10.49
N ASN A 520 25.93 24.35 -10.10
CA ASN A 520 26.15 24.80 -8.73
C ASN A 520 25.69 26.23 -8.52
N PHE A 521 24.95 26.42 -7.43
CA PHE A 521 24.45 27.70 -6.99
C PHE A 521 24.79 27.95 -5.52
N LYS A 522 24.69 29.21 -5.10
CA LYS A 522 24.73 29.63 -3.71
C LYS A 522 23.48 30.43 -3.39
N PHE A 523 22.93 30.24 -2.19
CA PHE A 523 21.82 31.07 -1.73
C PHE A 523 21.83 31.15 -0.20
N GLN A 524 21.20 32.19 0.32
CA GLN A 524 20.95 32.34 1.75
C GLN A 524 19.50 31.99 2.06
N LEU A 525 19.25 31.42 3.25
CA LEU A 525 17.89 31.12 3.66
C LEU A 525 17.07 32.41 3.79
N PRO A 526 15.90 32.50 3.15
CA PRO A 526 15.07 33.70 3.22
C PRO A 526 14.52 33.87 4.65
N LYS A 527 14.71 35.04 5.24
CA LYS A 527 14.30 35.31 6.63
C LYS A 527 12.79 35.08 6.83
N THR A 528 12.42 34.45 7.94
CA THR A 528 11.02 34.15 8.30
C THR A 528 10.72 34.47 9.76
N LYS A 529 9.45 34.81 10.05
CA LYS A 529 8.95 35.13 11.40
C LYS A 529 8.32 33.93 12.09
N LEU A 530 8.21 32.79 11.41
CA LEU A 530 7.63 31.59 11.97
C LEU A 530 8.56 30.98 13.03
N LYS A 531 7.97 30.50 14.13
CA LYS A 531 8.72 29.95 15.27
C LYS A 531 8.80 28.43 15.30
N ASN A 532 7.89 27.74 14.59
CA ASN A 532 7.77 26.28 14.62
C ASN A 532 8.14 25.69 13.26
N ILE A 533 9.40 25.90 12.85
CA ILE A 533 9.96 25.32 11.63
C ILE A 533 10.94 24.24 12.05
N GLY A 534 10.70 23.01 11.59
CA GLY A 534 11.62 21.89 11.82
C GLY A 534 12.50 21.60 10.62
N TYR A 535 12.04 21.95 9.41
CA TYR A 535 12.75 21.66 8.16
C TYR A 535 12.56 22.74 7.11
N PHE A 536 13.48 22.84 6.16
CA PHE A 536 13.25 23.52 4.89
C PHE A 536 13.50 22.58 3.70
N ARG A 537 13.02 22.99 2.54
CA ARG A 537 13.28 22.29 1.27
C ARG A 537 13.41 23.30 0.15
N VAL A 538 14.42 23.14 -0.71
CA VAL A 538 14.47 23.87 -1.98
C VAL A 538 13.56 23.19 -3.00
N VAL A 539 12.72 24.00 -3.63
CA VAL A 539 11.72 23.56 -4.60
C VAL A 539 11.83 24.40 -5.87
N ILE A 540 11.56 23.75 -7.01
CA ILE A 540 11.65 24.37 -8.33
C ILE A 540 10.25 24.48 -8.92
N SER A 541 9.96 25.63 -9.52
CA SER A 541 8.81 25.86 -10.39
C SER A 541 9.32 26.05 -11.81
N GLU A 542 8.68 25.37 -12.76
CA GLU A 542 9.00 25.45 -14.17
C GLU A 542 7.77 25.84 -15.00
N ASN A 543 7.94 26.67 -16.02
CA ASN A 543 6.88 27.05 -16.97
C ASN A 543 5.55 27.45 -16.28
N ASP A 544 5.65 28.21 -15.18
CA ASP A 544 4.52 28.65 -14.35
C ASP A 544 3.66 27.53 -13.71
N LEU A 545 4.20 26.31 -13.65
CA LEU A 545 3.67 25.24 -12.82
C LEU A 545 3.99 25.49 -11.34
N LEU A 546 3.18 24.93 -10.43
CA LEU A 546 3.44 25.01 -8.99
C LEU A 546 4.82 24.42 -8.64
N TYR A 547 5.41 24.85 -7.53
CA TYR A 547 6.70 24.32 -7.09
C TYR A 547 6.66 22.80 -6.83
N GLY A 548 7.70 22.08 -7.25
CA GLY A 548 7.78 20.63 -7.20
C GLY A 548 8.29 20.05 -5.87
N LEU A 549 8.72 18.79 -5.94
CA LEU A 549 9.32 18.03 -4.82
C LEU A 549 10.80 17.73 -5.13
N ASN A 550 11.56 18.77 -5.48
CA ASN A 550 12.91 18.67 -6.06
C ASN A 550 14.01 18.38 -5.02
N GLY A 551 13.94 19.01 -3.85
CA GLY A 551 14.86 18.75 -2.74
C GLY A 551 14.32 17.78 -1.69
N LYS A 552 15.21 17.33 -0.80
CA LYS A 552 14.85 16.64 0.44
C LYS A 552 14.58 17.67 1.56
N PRO A 553 13.78 17.33 2.59
CA PRO A 553 13.69 18.13 3.82
C PRO A 553 15.05 18.15 4.54
N ILE A 554 15.61 19.34 4.73
CA ILE A 554 16.85 19.59 5.48
C ILE A 554 16.46 20.11 6.87
N PRO A 555 16.99 19.54 7.97
CA PRO A 555 16.65 19.96 9.32
C PRO A 555 17.15 21.38 9.61
N ILE A 556 16.38 22.09 10.42
CA ILE A 556 16.70 23.41 10.93
C ILE A 556 17.01 23.31 12.42
N ASN A 557 18.01 24.06 12.88
CA ASN A 557 18.35 24.22 14.29
C ASN A 557 17.67 25.42 14.95
#